data_AF-A0A1E7HTT7-F1
#
_entry.id   AF-A0A1E7HTT7-F1
#
_cell.length_a   1.000
_cell.length_b   1.000
_cell.length_c   1.000
_cell.angle_alpha   90.00
_cell.angle_beta   90.00
_cell.angle_gamma   90.00
#
_symmetry.space_group_name_H-M   'P 1'
#
loop_
_entity.id
_entity.type
_entity.pdbx_description
1 polymer ?
#
loop_
_entity_poly.entity_id
_entity_poly.type
_entity_poly.pdbx_seq_one_letter_code
_entity_poly.pdbx_strand_id
1 'polypeptide(L)'
;MKEISILIGGKAGDGIKEAGHTIARLLNRLGYRIFLYDEYPSLVKGGHNFNVIRGSDKKIRAHKKNLDIIVALNQETVEKHKNDLKSGGAILYDSDKVDAKGISIPFTSIVKEIKGISIMRNTAAIGAMAKSLNIEWSVVDKLIAHTIKKQTDLNLKIAQKAYDKVNKPHLSLTRLDMGPQPLLTGNQAIALGAVQGGLNMYIAYPMTPASGILHFLAGHEDDLGIVTVQPENEIAVALIALGGAYAGARTMVGTSGGGFALMTEAVSLAGEAEIPVVFVESQRAGASTGVPTYTAQGDLLFVLHAGHGDFLKLVLAPGDAEEAFHLSSLAMKLAWKYQTPAFILTDKHLSESTFSFDSGTGEEDPVEPLLWDGKGKYRRYEDKEDGISPLAFPGNSNAVVKVSSNEHNHIGFTTEDPDMVESIQKKRLRKRKGLVEELLKYEQVKVYGNKDSKTVAICWGSTKGACMEAAEELDIKMVQPLVIEPFPVEHLKKALSKAEKIVNVEVNATGQLGKILSSYRIHADHNILRFDARPFTVDSLVQQIKEVLP
;
A
#
# COMPACT_ATOMS: atom_id res chain seq x y z
N MET A 1 -5.99 -28.48 5.89
CA MET A 1 -5.13 -27.93 4.81
C MET A 1 -4.27 -26.82 5.39
N LYS A 2 -3.10 -26.51 4.83
CA LYS A 2 -2.18 -25.46 5.34
C LYS A 2 -2.36 -24.10 4.66
N GLU A 3 -2.95 -24.09 3.47
CA GLU A 3 -3.29 -22.88 2.73
C GLU A 3 -4.69 -23.03 2.12
N ILE A 4 -5.40 -21.92 1.95
CA ILE A 4 -6.66 -21.82 1.23
C ILE A 4 -6.77 -20.50 0.46
N SER A 5 -7.35 -20.54 -0.73
CA SER A 5 -7.74 -19.40 -1.55
C SER A 5 -9.24 -19.41 -1.80
N ILE A 6 -9.95 -18.38 -1.36
CA ILE A 6 -11.40 -18.24 -1.45
C ILE A 6 -11.72 -17.00 -2.26
N LEU A 7 -12.58 -17.13 -3.26
CA LEU A 7 -13.20 -15.99 -3.94
C LEU A 7 -14.63 -15.82 -3.46
N ILE A 8 -15.05 -14.58 -3.17
CA ILE A 8 -16.47 -14.22 -3.06
C ILE A 8 -16.80 -13.15 -4.09
N GLY A 9 -17.87 -13.36 -4.85
CA GLY A 9 -18.27 -12.47 -5.94
C GLY A 9 -19.77 -12.20 -6.01
N GLY A 10 -20.10 -11.04 -6.57
CA GLY A 10 -21.48 -10.63 -6.81
C GLY A 10 -21.55 -9.23 -7.44
N LYS A 11 -22.73 -8.59 -7.35
CA LYS A 11 -22.93 -7.26 -7.94
C LYS A 11 -22.45 -6.16 -7.02
N ALA A 12 -21.96 -5.04 -7.57
CA ALA A 12 -21.71 -3.85 -6.74
C ALA A 12 -23.00 -3.43 -5.99
N GLY A 13 -22.89 -3.23 -4.68
CA GLY A 13 -24.02 -2.99 -3.77
C GLY A 13 -24.51 -4.23 -3.01
N ASP A 14 -24.07 -5.45 -3.37
CA ASP A 14 -24.41 -6.67 -2.61
C ASP A 14 -23.60 -6.83 -1.32
N GLY A 15 -22.69 -5.90 -0.98
CA GLY A 15 -21.88 -5.96 0.25
C GLY A 15 -20.72 -6.96 0.19
N ILE A 16 -20.22 -7.26 -1.02
CA ILE A 16 -19.14 -8.23 -1.27
C ILE A 16 -17.88 -7.93 -0.45
N LYS A 17 -17.44 -6.66 -0.44
CA LYS A 17 -16.26 -6.22 0.32
C LYS A 17 -16.34 -6.63 1.80
N GLU A 18 -17.42 -6.24 2.49
CA GLU A 18 -17.62 -6.59 3.90
C GLU A 18 -17.71 -8.10 4.14
N ALA A 19 -18.32 -8.84 3.20
CA ALA A 19 -18.35 -10.30 3.27
C ALA A 19 -16.94 -10.88 3.17
N GLY A 20 -16.12 -10.42 2.22
CA GLY A 20 -14.72 -10.81 2.07
C GLY A 20 -13.88 -10.51 3.32
N HIS A 21 -14.00 -9.31 3.89
CA HIS A 21 -13.34 -8.97 5.15
C HIS A 21 -13.83 -9.82 6.33
N THR A 22 -15.10 -10.21 6.37
CA THR A 22 -15.61 -11.13 7.39
C THR A 22 -15.04 -12.53 7.23
N ILE A 23 -14.89 -13.03 6.00
CA ILE A 23 -14.21 -14.29 5.70
C ILE A 23 -12.73 -14.23 6.12
N ALA A 24 -12.02 -13.14 5.81
CA ALA A 24 -10.66 -12.90 6.26
C ALA A 24 -10.53 -12.95 7.79
N ARG A 25 -11.44 -12.30 8.53
CA ARG A 25 -11.48 -12.36 10.00
C ARG A 25 -11.78 -13.76 10.53
N LEU A 26 -12.61 -14.55 9.84
CA LEU A 26 -12.86 -15.95 10.19
C LEU A 26 -11.58 -16.77 10.13
N LEU A 27 -10.86 -16.70 9.01
CA LEU A 27 -9.60 -17.42 8.81
C LEU A 27 -8.52 -16.95 9.80
N ASN A 28 -8.44 -15.65 10.08
CA ASN A 28 -7.53 -15.09 11.08
C ASN A 28 -7.80 -15.62 12.50
N ARG A 29 -9.08 -15.78 12.88
CA ARG A 29 -9.46 -16.41 14.18
C ARG A 29 -9.10 -17.88 14.28
N LEU A 30 -8.96 -18.56 13.13
CA LEU A 30 -8.44 -19.92 13.06
C LEU A 30 -6.90 -19.98 13.05
N GLY A 31 -6.23 -18.82 13.16
CA GLY A 31 -4.78 -18.70 13.25
C GLY A 31 -4.07 -18.51 11.92
N TYR A 32 -4.77 -18.38 10.79
CA TYR A 32 -4.14 -18.19 9.49
C TYR A 32 -3.63 -16.76 9.29
N ARG A 33 -2.53 -16.62 8.53
CA ARG A 33 -2.04 -15.34 8.01
C ARG A 33 -2.76 -15.03 6.71
N ILE A 34 -3.28 -13.82 6.63
CA ILE A 34 -4.26 -13.41 5.63
C ILE A 34 -3.64 -12.45 4.64
N PHE A 35 -4.00 -12.67 3.37
CA PHE A 35 -3.92 -11.66 2.34
C PHE A 35 -5.28 -11.57 1.64
N LEU A 36 -5.82 -10.36 1.53
CA LEU A 36 -7.08 -10.11 0.83
C LEU A 36 -6.87 -9.08 -0.27
N TYR A 37 -7.34 -9.42 -1.47
CA TYR A 37 -7.34 -8.56 -2.65
C TYR A 37 -8.77 -8.19 -3.04
N ASP A 38 -9.05 -6.90 -3.10
CA ASP A 38 -10.32 -6.33 -3.57
C ASP A 38 -10.25 -6.00 -5.06
N GLU A 39 -11.26 -6.41 -5.83
CA GLU A 39 -11.43 -5.96 -7.22
C GLU A 39 -12.86 -5.47 -7.48
N TYR A 40 -12.95 -4.24 -7.98
CA TYR A 40 -14.20 -3.59 -8.30
C TYR A 40 -14.03 -2.62 -9.49
N PRO A 41 -15.06 -2.46 -10.34
CA PRO A 41 -15.06 -1.46 -11.38
C PRO A 41 -15.28 -0.07 -10.80
N SER A 42 -14.98 0.97 -11.58
CA SER A 42 -15.29 2.37 -11.23
C SER A 42 -16.79 2.67 -11.36
N LEU A 43 -17.65 1.91 -10.68
CA LEU A 43 -19.10 2.01 -10.68
C LEU A 43 -19.64 1.96 -9.24
N VAL A 44 -20.56 2.86 -8.91
CA VAL A 44 -21.21 2.89 -7.58
C VAL A 44 -22.21 1.75 -7.41
N LYS A 45 -22.92 1.38 -8.49
CA LYS A 45 -23.89 0.27 -8.53
C LYS A 45 -23.78 -0.48 -9.85
N GLY A 46 -23.98 -1.80 -9.80
CA GLY A 46 -23.83 -2.67 -10.96
C GLY A 46 -22.37 -3.05 -11.25
N GLY A 47 -22.18 -3.94 -12.22
CA GLY A 47 -20.88 -4.56 -12.48
C GLY A 47 -20.54 -5.68 -11.48
N HIS A 48 -19.45 -6.38 -11.76
CA HIS A 48 -18.97 -7.52 -10.99
C HIS A 48 -17.89 -7.08 -10.00
N ASN A 49 -18.14 -7.31 -8.72
CA ASN A 49 -17.19 -7.09 -7.65
C ASN A 49 -16.80 -8.44 -7.06
N PHE A 50 -15.53 -8.60 -6.73
CA PHE A 50 -15.08 -9.79 -6.03
C PHE A 50 -13.92 -9.51 -5.10
N ASN A 51 -13.74 -10.41 -4.14
CA ASN A 51 -12.58 -10.45 -3.27
C ASN A 51 -11.92 -11.81 -3.39
N VAL A 52 -10.60 -11.82 -3.39
CA VAL A 52 -9.80 -13.05 -3.23
C VAL A 52 -9.16 -13.00 -1.86
N ILE A 53 -9.49 -13.98 -1.02
CA ILE A 53 -8.99 -14.12 0.34
C ILE A 53 -8.10 -15.36 0.38
N ARG A 54 -6.81 -15.17 0.69
CA ARG A 54 -5.91 -16.26 1.01
C ARG A 54 -5.67 -16.33 2.52
N GLY A 55 -5.64 -17.55 3.04
CA GLY A 55 -5.17 -17.85 4.39
C GLY A 55 -4.08 -18.91 4.33
N SER A 56 -2.96 -18.70 5.02
CA SER A 56 -1.84 -19.65 5.07
C SER A 56 -1.30 -19.82 6.50
N ASP A 57 -0.65 -20.95 6.77
CA ASP A 57 0.15 -21.18 7.98
C ASP A 57 1.47 -20.39 7.98
N LYS A 58 1.81 -19.78 6.85
CA LYS A 58 2.95 -18.86 6.69
C LYS A 58 2.48 -17.49 6.25
N LYS A 59 3.33 -16.48 6.43
CA LYS A 59 3.02 -15.12 6.01
C LYS A 59 3.03 -15.00 4.48
N ILE A 60 1.90 -14.59 3.90
CA ILE A 60 1.67 -14.43 2.46
C ILE A 60 1.33 -12.98 2.11
N ARG A 61 1.61 -12.55 0.87
CA ARG A 61 1.55 -11.13 0.47
C ARG A 61 1.00 -10.89 -0.95
N ALA A 62 0.53 -11.94 -1.61
CA ALA A 62 -0.04 -11.85 -2.94
C ALA A 62 -1.25 -12.76 -3.05
N HIS A 63 -2.03 -12.62 -4.12
CA HIS A 63 -3.08 -13.58 -4.44
C HIS A 63 -2.61 -14.58 -5.49
N LYS A 64 -3.29 -15.72 -5.51
CA LYS A 64 -3.16 -16.79 -6.51
C LYS A 64 -4.35 -16.71 -7.45
N LYS A 65 -4.14 -17.12 -8.70
CA LYS A 65 -5.23 -17.24 -9.66
C LYS A 65 -6.08 -18.46 -9.30
N ASN A 66 -5.43 -19.55 -8.92
CA ASN A 66 -6.11 -20.80 -8.60
C ASN A 66 -6.86 -20.74 -7.25
N LEU A 67 -8.13 -21.16 -7.24
CA LEU A 67 -9.08 -21.03 -6.13
C LEU A 67 -9.48 -22.40 -5.57
N ASP A 68 -9.60 -22.51 -4.24
CA ASP A 68 -10.12 -23.70 -3.57
C ASP A 68 -11.65 -23.64 -3.41
N ILE A 69 -12.19 -22.44 -3.15
CA ILE A 69 -13.63 -22.19 -3.07
C ILE A 69 -14.00 -20.92 -3.83
N ILE A 70 -15.09 -20.98 -4.59
CA ILE A 70 -15.78 -19.81 -5.16
C ILE A 70 -17.14 -19.68 -4.49
N VAL A 71 -17.40 -18.55 -3.85
CA VAL A 71 -18.70 -18.17 -3.28
C VAL A 71 -19.39 -17.21 -4.25
N ALA A 72 -20.40 -17.72 -4.97
CA ALA A 72 -21.09 -17.00 -6.04
C ALA A 72 -22.50 -16.54 -5.62
N LEU A 73 -22.70 -15.22 -5.55
CA LEU A 73 -24.02 -14.63 -5.25
C LEU A 73 -24.82 -14.27 -6.52
N ASN A 74 -24.20 -14.40 -7.70
CA ASN A 74 -24.81 -14.21 -9.02
C ASN A 74 -24.13 -15.12 -10.07
N GLN A 75 -24.80 -15.30 -11.21
CA GLN A 75 -24.31 -16.15 -12.31
C GLN A 75 -22.97 -15.67 -12.89
N GLU A 76 -22.82 -14.34 -13.00
CA GLU A 76 -21.61 -13.70 -13.56
C GLU A 76 -20.34 -14.09 -12.79
N THR A 77 -20.43 -14.30 -11.46
CA THR A 77 -19.29 -14.80 -10.67
C THR A 77 -18.83 -16.17 -11.15
N VAL A 78 -19.78 -17.09 -11.42
CA VAL A 78 -19.45 -18.43 -11.91
C VAL A 78 -18.86 -18.34 -13.32
N GLU A 79 -19.47 -17.57 -14.21
CA GLU A 79 -19.03 -17.44 -15.59
C GLU A 79 -17.59 -16.91 -15.70
N LYS A 80 -17.24 -15.93 -14.86
CA LYS A 80 -15.91 -15.31 -14.85
C LYS A 80 -14.84 -16.17 -14.18
N HIS A 81 -15.18 -16.86 -13.08
CA HIS A 81 -14.18 -17.45 -12.18
C HIS A 81 -14.15 -18.98 -12.16
N LYS A 82 -15.13 -19.69 -12.77
CA LYS A 82 -15.17 -21.17 -12.72
C LYS A 82 -13.91 -21.85 -13.25
N ASN A 83 -13.23 -21.22 -14.22
CA ASN A 83 -12.02 -21.75 -14.84
C ASN A 83 -10.78 -21.61 -13.94
N ASP A 84 -10.89 -20.81 -12.88
CA ASP A 84 -9.85 -20.60 -11.88
C ASP A 84 -9.97 -21.59 -10.70
N LEU A 85 -11.02 -22.42 -10.68
CA LEU A 85 -11.23 -23.42 -9.63
C LEU A 85 -10.26 -24.60 -9.78
N LYS A 86 -9.55 -24.94 -8.69
CA LYS A 86 -8.66 -26.09 -8.64
C LYS A 86 -9.42 -27.41 -8.76
N SER A 87 -8.72 -28.46 -9.19
CA SER A 87 -9.20 -29.82 -9.05
C SER A 87 -9.48 -30.12 -7.56
N GLY A 88 -10.69 -30.61 -7.27
CA GLY A 88 -11.16 -30.84 -5.91
C GLY A 88 -11.74 -29.61 -5.19
N GLY A 89 -11.67 -28.42 -5.79
CA GLY A 89 -12.36 -27.22 -5.29
C GLY A 89 -13.88 -27.30 -5.44
N ALA A 90 -14.60 -26.32 -4.86
CA ALA A 90 -16.05 -26.23 -5.01
C ALA A 90 -16.56 -24.81 -5.25
N ILE A 91 -17.68 -24.73 -5.97
CA ILE A 91 -18.49 -23.53 -6.09
C ILE A 91 -19.63 -23.63 -5.07
N LEU A 92 -19.68 -22.71 -4.11
CA LEU A 92 -20.81 -22.50 -3.22
C LEU A 92 -21.66 -21.37 -3.78
N TYR A 93 -22.95 -21.60 -4.03
CA TYR A 93 -23.77 -20.60 -4.74
C TYR A 93 -25.19 -20.46 -4.21
N ASP A 94 -25.76 -19.27 -4.44
CA ASP A 94 -27.17 -18.94 -4.20
C ASP A 94 -28.05 -19.64 -5.25
N SER A 95 -28.63 -20.79 -4.92
CA SER A 95 -29.41 -21.60 -5.88
C SER A 95 -30.68 -20.92 -6.37
N ASP A 96 -31.11 -19.84 -5.71
CA ASP A 96 -32.23 -19.02 -6.15
C ASP A 96 -31.86 -18.10 -7.34
N LYS A 97 -30.56 -17.92 -7.63
CA LYS A 97 -30.05 -16.95 -8.61
C LYS A 97 -28.97 -17.47 -9.54
N VAL A 98 -28.41 -18.64 -9.24
CA VAL A 98 -27.23 -19.18 -9.92
C VAL A 98 -27.48 -20.63 -10.27
N ASP A 99 -27.14 -20.99 -11.50
CA ASP A 99 -27.08 -22.36 -12.00
C ASP A 99 -25.62 -22.76 -12.22
N ALA A 100 -25.15 -23.70 -11.40
CA ALA A 100 -23.78 -24.19 -11.39
C ALA A 100 -23.71 -25.59 -10.79
N LYS A 101 -22.58 -26.29 -10.99
CA LYS A 101 -22.29 -27.53 -10.26
C LYS A 101 -21.50 -27.20 -9.00
N GLY A 102 -21.99 -27.63 -7.83
CA GLY A 102 -21.31 -27.40 -6.56
C GLY A 102 -22.24 -27.50 -5.35
N ILE A 103 -21.92 -26.74 -4.31
CA ILE A 103 -22.70 -26.68 -3.07
C ILE A 103 -23.85 -25.69 -3.28
N SER A 104 -25.07 -26.23 -3.42
CA SER A 104 -26.29 -25.49 -3.71
C SER A 104 -27.03 -25.11 -2.44
N ILE A 105 -27.13 -23.81 -2.12
CA ILE A 105 -27.86 -23.32 -0.95
C ILE A 105 -28.77 -22.15 -1.35
N PRO A 106 -30.07 -22.15 -1.00
CA PRO A 106 -30.99 -21.09 -1.40
C PRO A 106 -30.89 -19.87 -0.45
N PHE A 107 -29.81 -19.10 -0.56
CA PHE A 107 -29.53 -17.96 0.34
C PHE A 107 -30.67 -16.94 0.31
N THR A 108 -31.18 -16.61 -0.88
CA THR A 108 -32.28 -15.63 -1.02
C THR A 108 -33.54 -16.12 -0.32
N SER A 109 -33.90 -17.40 -0.45
CA SER A 109 -35.08 -17.97 0.21
C SER A 109 -34.90 -18.06 1.73
N ILE A 110 -33.71 -18.43 2.22
CA ILE A 110 -33.39 -18.43 3.67
C ILE A 110 -33.58 -17.03 4.26
N VAL A 111 -33.04 -16.00 3.59
CA VAL A 111 -33.17 -14.61 4.04
C VAL A 111 -34.63 -14.17 4.08
N LYS A 112 -35.42 -14.49 3.04
CA LYS A 112 -36.85 -14.14 2.98
C LYS A 112 -37.66 -14.83 4.08
N GLU A 113 -37.42 -16.11 4.32
CA GLU A 113 -38.14 -16.90 5.34
C GLU A 113 -37.96 -16.32 6.74
N ILE A 114 -36.74 -15.90 7.06
CA ILE A 114 -36.40 -15.31 8.36
C ILE A 114 -36.75 -13.81 8.40
N LYS A 115 -37.32 -13.23 7.33
CA LYS A 115 -37.65 -11.80 7.21
C LYS A 115 -36.41 -10.88 7.30
N GLY A 116 -35.28 -11.35 6.80
CA GLY A 116 -34.06 -10.58 6.63
C GLY A 116 -34.08 -9.67 5.41
N ILE A 117 -33.07 -8.81 5.30
CA ILE A 117 -32.85 -7.92 4.15
C ILE A 117 -31.85 -8.53 3.15
N SER A 118 -31.94 -8.14 1.87
CA SER A 118 -31.19 -8.75 0.76
C SER A 118 -29.67 -8.88 0.98
N ILE A 119 -29.04 -7.91 1.65
CA ILE A 119 -27.59 -7.94 1.92
C ILE A 119 -27.17 -9.07 2.89
N MET A 120 -28.12 -9.61 3.68
CA MET A 120 -27.86 -10.73 4.60
C MET A 120 -27.63 -12.07 3.88
N ARG A 121 -27.78 -12.12 2.55
CA ARG A 121 -27.32 -13.27 1.75
C ARG A 121 -25.83 -13.54 1.94
N ASN A 122 -25.04 -12.49 2.20
CA ASN A 122 -23.62 -12.63 2.54
C ASN A 122 -23.43 -13.45 3.82
N THR A 123 -24.26 -13.19 4.84
CA THR A 123 -24.22 -13.89 6.11
C THR A 123 -24.62 -15.36 5.95
N ALA A 124 -25.64 -15.64 5.12
CA ALA A 124 -25.99 -17.00 4.74
C ALA A 124 -24.82 -17.71 4.03
N ALA A 125 -24.16 -17.03 3.09
CA ALA A 125 -23.02 -17.56 2.36
C ALA A 125 -21.83 -17.86 3.29
N ILE A 126 -21.54 -16.99 4.26
CA ILE A 126 -20.50 -17.21 5.27
C ILE A 126 -20.81 -18.45 6.13
N GLY A 127 -22.06 -18.60 6.58
CA GLY A 127 -22.48 -19.78 7.35
C GLY A 127 -22.32 -21.08 6.56
N ALA A 128 -22.83 -21.13 5.34
CA ALA A 128 -22.68 -22.30 4.47
C ALA A 128 -21.22 -22.60 4.12
N MET A 129 -20.42 -21.56 3.83
CA MET A 129 -18.99 -21.70 3.55
C MET A 129 -18.25 -22.27 4.76
N ALA A 130 -18.54 -21.80 5.97
CA ALA A 130 -17.90 -22.29 7.18
C ALA A 130 -18.16 -23.80 7.39
N LYS A 131 -19.40 -24.26 7.24
CA LYS A 131 -19.70 -25.70 7.30
C LYS A 131 -19.00 -26.49 6.20
N SER A 132 -18.95 -25.92 4.99
CA SER A 132 -18.28 -26.53 3.83
C SER A 132 -16.77 -26.70 4.03
N LEU A 133 -16.18 -25.91 4.93
CA LEU A 133 -14.77 -25.93 5.32
C LEU A 133 -14.50 -26.69 6.64
N ASN A 134 -15.51 -27.35 7.19
CA ASN A 134 -15.47 -28.04 8.49
C ASN A 134 -15.10 -27.10 9.66
N ILE A 135 -15.57 -25.84 9.62
CA ILE A 135 -15.37 -24.87 10.69
C ILE A 135 -16.51 -24.98 11.69
N GLU A 136 -16.19 -25.14 12.97
CA GLU A 136 -17.15 -25.22 14.07
C GLU A 136 -18.07 -23.99 14.15
N TRP A 137 -19.37 -24.22 14.36
CA TRP A 137 -20.38 -23.16 14.48
C TRP A 137 -20.03 -22.13 15.57
N SER A 138 -19.46 -22.60 16.69
CA SER A 138 -19.05 -21.76 17.83
C SER A 138 -17.95 -20.73 17.51
N VAL A 139 -17.29 -20.86 16.36
CA VAL A 139 -16.35 -19.86 15.83
C VAL A 139 -17.10 -18.83 14.98
N VAL A 140 -18.08 -19.29 14.20
CA VAL A 140 -18.88 -18.49 13.27
C VAL A 140 -19.83 -17.56 14.00
N ASP A 141 -20.56 -18.04 15.00
CA ASP A 141 -21.50 -17.24 15.79
C ASP A 141 -20.79 -16.09 16.53
N LYS A 142 -19.67 -16.39 17.19
CA LYS A 142 -18.81 -15.42 17.89
C LYS A 142 -18.20 -14.41 16.93
N LEU A 143 -17.92 -14.81 15.67
CA LEU A 143 -17.45 -13.87 14.65
C LEU A 143 -18.57 -12.92 14.26
N ILE A 144 -19.74 -13.45 13.85
CA ILE A 144 -20.87 -12.65 13.40
C ILE A 144 -21.33 -11.68 14.49
N ALA A 145 -21.44 -12.14 15.74
CA ALA A 145 -21.80 -11.30 16.88
C ALA A 145 -20.79 -10.17 17.15
N HIS A 146 -19.51 -10.41 16.83
CA HIS A 146 -18.46 -9.42 16.99
C HIS A 146 -18.43 -8.42 15.83
N THR A 147 -18.55 -8.86 14.58
CA THR A 147 -18.35 -8.02 13.40
C THR A 147 -19.62 -7.32 12.91
N ILE A 148 -20.79 -7.95 13.04
CA ILE A 148 -22.07 -7.43 12.53
C ILE A 148 -22.91 -6.98 13.71
N LYS A 149 -22.86 -5.67 14.03
CA LYS A 149 -23.61 -5.08 15.15
C LYS A 149 -25.08 -4.79 14.83
N LYS A 150 -25.41 -4.63 13.55
CA LYS A 150 -26.77 -4.32 13.10
C LYS A 150 -27.57 -5.60 12.89
N GLN A 151 -28.71 -5.72 13.57
CA GLN A 151 -29.62 -6.89 13.46
C GLN A 151 -28.88 -8.22 13.66
N THR A 152 -28.05 -8.30 14.70
CA THR A 152 -27.16 -9.44 14.99
C THR A 152 -27.92 -10.76 15.09
N ASP A 153 -29.02 -10.80 15.83
CA ASP A 153 -29.81 -12.03 16.02
C ASP A 153 -30.37 -12.57 14.69
N LEU A 154 -30.76 -11.67 13.80
CA LEU A 154 -31.29 -12.02 12.50
C LEU A 154 -30.19 -12.61 11.61
N ASN A 155 -29.02 -11.98 11.60
CA ASN A 155 -27.83 -12.48 10.93
C ASN A 155 -27.40 -13.86 11.44
N LEU A 156 -27.39 -14.07 12.76
CA LEU A 156 -27.06 -15.37 13.37
C LEU A 156 -28.03 -16.47 12.94
N LYS A 157 -29.35 -16.21 12.98
CA LYS A 157 -30.37 -17.17 12.52
C LYS A 157 -30.20 -17.52 11.04
N ILE A 158 -29.91 -16.53 10.20
CA ILE A 158 -29.68 -16.71 8.75
C ILE A 158 -28.42 -17.55 8.51
N ALA A 159 -27.30 -17.21 9.15
CA ALA A 159 -26.06 -17.98 9.03
C ALA A 159 -26.24 -19.41 9.52
N GLN A 160 -26.89 -19.63 10.67
CA GLN A 160 -27.11 -20.97 11.24
C GLN A 160 -27.92 -21.83 10.27
N LYS A 161 -29.02 -21.28 9.74
CA LYS A 161 -29.87 -22.02 8.81
C LYS A 161 -29.14 -22.41 7.53
N ALA A 162 -28.29 -21.54 7.01
CA ALA A 162 -27.46 -21.85 5.85
C ALA A 162 -26.33 -22.85 6.18
N TYR A 163 -25.74 -22.75 7.37
CA TYR A 163 -24.75 -23.68 7.90
C TYR A 163 -25.32 -25.10 8.00
N ASP A 164 -26.53 -25.25 8.56
CA ASP A 164 -27.18 -26.56 8.75
C ASP A 164 -27.66 -27.21 7.44
N LYS A 165 -27.83 -26.42 6.38
CA LYS A 165 -28.20 -26.92 5.04
C LYS A 165 -27.05 -27.62 4.31
N VAL A 166 -25.81 -27.45 4.78
CA VAL A 166 -24.65 -28.15 4.22
C VAL A 166 -24.49 -29.49 4.94
N ASN A 167 -24.90 -30.57 4.26
CA ASN A 167 -24.95 -31.92 4.82
C ASN A 167 -23.58 -32.46 5.24
N LYS A 168 -22.54 -32.22 4.42
CA LYS A 168 -21.18 -32.69 4.65
C LYS A 168 -20.17 -31.61 4.27
N PRO A 169 -19.07 -31.45 5.03
CA PRO A 169 -17.95 -30.62 4.59
C PRO A 169 -17.39 -31.08 3.25
N HIS A 170 -16.98 -30.13 2.41
CA HIS A 170 -16.33 -30.39 1.13
C HIS A 170 -14.80 -30.40 1.28
N LEU A 171 -14.27 -29.46 2.07
CA LEU A 171 -12.87 -29.38 2.46
C LEU A 171 -12.79 -29.29 3.99
N SER A 172 -11.60 -29.54 4.55
CA SER A 172 -11.35 -29.37 5.98
C SER A 172 -10.20 -28.41 6.22
N LEU A 173 -10.51 -27.29 6.84
CA LEU A 173 -9.53 -26.42 7.47
C LEU A 173 -9.25 -26.88 8.89
N THR A 174 -7.99 -26.76 9.30
CA THR A 174 -7.57 -27.07 10.66
C THR A 174 -7.34 -25.75 11.37
N ARG A 175 -7.73 -25.66 12.65
CA ARG A 175 -7.30 -24.53 13.48
C ARG A 175 -5.80 -24.64 13.72
N LEU A 176 -5.08 -23.56 13.45
CA LEU A 176 -3.64 -23.48 13.68
C LEU A 176 -3.36 -23.06 15.12
N ASP A 177 -2.21 -23.50 15.64
CA ASP A 177 -1.71 -23.07 16.95
C ASP A 177 -1.02 -21.70 16.84
N MET A 178 -1.73 -20.73 16.26
CA MET A 178 -1.28 -19.36 16.09
C MET A 178 -2.41 -18.42 16.45
N GLY A 179 -2.10 -17.36 17.20
CA GLY A 179 -3.06 -16.31 17.52
C GLY A 179 -3.44 -15.44 16.31
N PRO A 180 -4.64 -14.82 16.34
CA PRO A 180 -5.03 -13.85 15.31
C PRO A 180 -4.09 -12.63 15.34
N GLN A 181 -3.86 -12.04 14.18
CA GLN A 181 -3.12 -10.78 14.04
C GLN A 181 -4.07 -9.62 13.66
N PRO A 182 -3.71 -8.36 13.95
CA PRO A 182 -4.38 -7.22 13.35
C PRO A 182 -4.46 -7.37 11.82
N LEU A 183 -5.60 -6.99 11.24
CA LEU A 183 -5.78 -6.96 9.79
C LEU A 183 -5.82 -5.51 9.35
N LEU A 184 -4.82 -5.06 8.60
CA LEU A 184 -4.70 -3.68 8.13
C LEU A 184 -4.62 -3.63 6.62
N THR A 185 -5.18 -2.58 6.03
CA THR A 185 -4.88 -2.23 4.63
C THR A 185 -3.51 -1.56 4.51
N GLY A 186 -2.92 -1.54 3.33
CA GLY A 186 -1.69 -0.76 3.10
C GLY A 186 -1.88 0.72 3.43
N ASN A 187 -3.03 1.32 3.08
CA ASN A 187 -3.35 2.70 3.45
C ASN A 187 -3.41 2.92 4.97
N GLN A 188 -3.99 1.99 5.72
CA GLN A 188 -4.00 2.07 7.19
C GLN A 188 -2.59 1.95 7.77
N ALA A 189 -1.75 1.09 7.20
CA ALA A 189 -0.35 0.98 7.62
C ALA A 189 0.46 2.25 7.32
N ILE A 190 0.27 2.88 6.14
CA ILE A 190 0.88 4.18 5.80
C ILE A 190 0.45 5.24 6.81
N ALA A 191 -0.86 5.34 7.08
CA ALA A 191 -1.43 6.27 8.03
C ALA A 191 -0.81 6.12 9.43
N LEU A 192 -0.84 4.92 9.99
CA LEU A 192 -0.29 4.63 11.31
C LEU A 192 1.22 4.85 11.37
N GLY A 193 1.95 4.46 10.32
CA GLY A 193 3.39 4.68 10.22
C GLY A 193 3.75 6.15 10.18
N ALA A 194 3.00 6.97 9.44
CA ALA A 194 3.20 8.41 9.40
C ALA A 194 2.91 9.06 10.77
N VAL A 195 1.85 8.64 11.47
CA VAL A 195 1.56 9.08 12.85
C VAL A 195 2.69 8.71 13.80
N GLN A 196 3.21 7.48 13.71
CA GLN A 196 4.41 7.06 14.47
C GLN A 196 5.62 7.95 14.16
N GLY A 197 5.77 8.39 12.91
CA GLY A 197 6.81 9.35 12.50
C GLY A 197 6.55 10.81 12.91
N GLY A 198 5.45 11.08 13.62
CA GLY A 198 5.08 12.38 14.16
C GLY A 198 4.10 13.19 13.30
N LEU A 199 3.42 12.60 12.32
CA LEU A 199 2.35 13.27 11.56
C LEU A 199 1.30 13.83 12.52
N ASN A 200 0.98 15.12 12.37
CA ASN A 200 -0.10 15.77 13.12
C ASN A 200 -1.09 16.56 12.25
N MET A 201 -0.85 16.65 10.94
CA MET A 201 -1.79 17.24 10.01
C MET A 201 -1.77 16.51 8.66
N TYR A 202 -2.91 15.96 8.25
CA TYR A 202 -3.07 15.26 6.97
C TYR A 202 -4.03 16.02 6.05
N ILE A 203 -3.62 16.28 4.81
CA ILE A 203 -4.41 17.07 3.86
C ILE A 203 -4.60 16.25 2.59
N ALA A 204 -5.85 16.07 2.16
CA ALA A 204 -6.11 15.32 0.93
C ALA A 204 -7.39 15.76 0.22
N TYR A 205 -7.34 15.74 -1.12
CA TYR A 205 -8.53 15.74 -1.96
C TYR A 205 -8.85 14.27 -2.29
N PRO A 206 -10.11 13.81 -2.16
CA PRO A 206 -10.43 12.40 -2.35
C PRO A 206 -10.10 11.92 -3.77
N MET A 207 -9.13 11.02 -3.88
CA MET A 207 -8.82 10.32 -5.11
C MET A 207 -8.45 8.86 -4.84
N THR A 208 -9.14 7.94 -5.51
CA THR A 208 -8.82 6.51 -5.46
C THR A 208 -7.43 6.26 -6.02
N PRO A 209 -6.59 5.44 -5.36
CA PRO A 209 -6.85 4.65 -4.14
C PRO A 209 -6.38 5.28 -2.82
N ALA A 210 -5.90 6.53 -2.81
CA ALA A 210 -5.36 7.20 -1.62
C ALA A 210 -6.42 7.63 -0.58
N SER A 211 -7.68 7.81 -0.98
CA SER A 211 -8.78 8.26 -0.09
C SER A 211 -8.95 7.43 1.19
N GLY A 212 -8.54 6.15 1.17
CA GLY A 212 -8.60 5.30 2.36
C GLY A 212 -7.75 5.81 3.53
N ILE A 213 -6.68 6.58 3.27
CA ILE A 213 -5.86 7.23 4.30
C ILE A 213 -6.68 8.34 4.97
N LEU A 214 -7.33 9.21 4.18
CA LEU A 214 -8.17 10.30 4.69
C LEU A 214 -9.29 9.76 5.59
N HIS A 215 -10.04 8.77 5.11
CA HIS A 215 -11.15 8.20 5.89
C HIS A 215 -10.69 7.56 7.20
N PHE A 216 -9.54 6.88 7.19
CA PHE A 216 -9.00 6.26 8.39
C PHE A 216 -8.56 7.30 9.41
N LEU A 217 -7.75 8.27 8.99
CA LEU A 217 -7.24 9.34 9.86
C LEU A 217 -8.36 10.22 10.40
N ALA A 218 -9.32 10.63 9.56
CA ALA A 218 -10.48 11.43 9.97
C ALA A 218 -11.38 10.69 10.99
N GLY A 219 -11.44 9.35 10.89
CA GLY A 219 -12.19 8.52 11.84
C GLY A 219 -11.50 8.32 13.19
N HIS A 220 -10.23 8.72 13.32
CA HIS A 220 -9.39 8.50 14.52
C HIS A 220 -8.58 9.76 14.89
N GLU A 221 -9.08 10.96 14.56
CA GLU A 221 -8.38 12.23 14.83
C GLU A 221 -8.02 12.38 16.32
N ASP A 222 -9.00 12.16 17.20
CA ASP A 222 -8.85 12.28 18.64
C ASP A 222 -7.88 11.23 19.21
N ASP A 223 -8.00 9.98 18.75
CA ASP A 223 -7.17 8.86 19.20
C ASP A 223 -5.69 9.04 18.81
N LEU A 224 -5.43 9.67 17.65
CA LEU A 224 -4.10 9.80 17.06
C LEU A 224 -3.50 11.21 17.22
N GLY A 225 -4.26 12.18 17.73
CA GLY A 225 -3.81 13.55 17.93
C GLY A 225 -3.49 14.28 16.63
N ILE A 226 -4.30 14.07 15.59
CA ILE A 226 -4.07 14.62 14.25
C ILE A 226 -5.24 15.46 13.76
N VAL A 227 -4.96 16.37 12.83
CA VAL A 227 -5.98 17.15 12.11
C VAL A 227 -6.05 16.69 10.67
N THR A 228 -7.24 16.37 10.17
CA THR A 228 -7.47 16.12 8.74
C THR A 228 -8.16 17.30 8.08
N VAL A 229 -7.73 17.62 6.85
CA VAL A 229 -8.31 18.70 6.05
C VAL A 229 -8.61 18.18 4.65
N GLN A 230 -9.81 18.51 4.16
CA GLN A 230 -10.25 18.21 2.80
C GLN A 230 -10.47 19.50 2.00
N PRO A 231 -9.46 19.96 1.23
CA PRO A 231 -9.58 21.13 0.37
C PRO A 231 -10.35 20.84 -0.92
N GLU A 232 -10.46 21.85 -1.78
CA GLU A 232 -11.22 21.85 -3.03
C GLU A 232 -10.53 21.16 -4.22
N ASN A 233 -9.19 21.05 -4.22
CA ASN A 233 -8.38 20.39 -5.27
C ASN A 233 -6.96 20.07 -4.78
N GLU A 234 -6.17 19.36 -5.58
CA GLU A 234 -4.81 18.93 -5.25
C GLU A 234 -3.77 20.06 -5.16
N ILE A 235 -3.97 21.18 -5.85
CA ILE A 235 -3.10 22.37 -5.70
C ILE A 235 -3.28 22.94 -4.29
N ALA A 236 -4.52 23.13 -3.86
CA ALA A 236 -4.84 23.58 -2.51
C ALA A 236 -4.31 22.60 -1.44
N VAL A 237 -4.42 21.29 -1.67
CA VAL A 237 -3.85 20.26 -0.80
C VAL A 237 -2.35 20.48 -0.57
N ALA A 238 -1.58 20.59 -1.64
CA ALA A 238 -0.13 20.74 -1.51
C ALA A 238 0.24 22.08 -0.85
N LEU A 239 -0.38 23.19 -1.26
CA LEU A 239 -0.07 24.51 -0.70
C LEU A 239 -0.47 24.65 0.78
N ILE A 240 -1.61 24.08 1.19
CA ILE A 240 -2.00 24.04 2.61
C ILE A 240 -1.01 23.19 3.41
N ALA A 241 -0.55 22.06 2.88
CA ALA A 241 0.45 21.22 3.53
C ALA A 241 1.78 21.95 3.74
N LEU A 242 2.25 22.72 2.75
CA LEU A 242 3.45 23.55 2.87
C LEU A 242 3.25 24.69 3.88
N GLY A 243 2.08 25.34 3.87
CA GLY A 243 1.73 26.37 4.85
C GLY A 243 1.68 25.83 6.29
N GLY A 244 1.12 24.62 6.47
CA GLY A 244 1.11 23.91 7.74
C GLY A 244 2.53 23.58 8.22
N ALA A 245 3.37 23.05 7.34
CA ALA A 245 4.78 22.76 7.65
C ALA A 245 5.58 24.02 7.98
N TYR A 246 5.36 25.12 7.26
CA TYR A 246 5.90 26.43 7.59
C TYR A 246 5.48 26.91 8.99
N ALA A 247 4.27 26.60 9.43
CA ALA A 247 3.77 26.88 10.77
C ALA A 247 4.23 25.86 11.84
N GLY A 248 4.94 24.80 11.46
CA GLY A 248 5.48 23.78 12.36
C GLY A 248 4.65 22.50 12.47
N ALA A 249 3.54 22.36 11.74
CA ALA A 249 2.79 21.11 11.66
C ALA A 249 3.54 20.09 10.81
N ARG A 250 3.66 18.83 11.27
CA ARG A 250 4.25 17.75 10.49
C ARG A 250 3.22 17.24 9.50
N THR A 251 3.36 17.63 8.23
CA THR A 251 2.33 17.41 7.21
C THR A 251 2.60 16.21 6.31
N MET A 252 1.53 15.51 5.95
CA MET A 252 1.50 14.51 4.90
C MET A 252 0.28 14.75 4.00
N VAL A 253 0.43 14.49 2.71
CA VAL A 253 -0.69 14.50 1.74
C VAL A 253 -0.80 13.16 1.04
N GLY A 254 -2.00 12.81 0.56
CA GLY A 254 -2.20 11.60 -0.24
C GLY A 254 -2.93 11.89 -1.55
N THR A 255 -2.43 11.30 -2.63
CA THR A 255 -2.92 11.49 -3.99
C THR A 255 -2.56 10.29 -4.88
N SER A 256 -2.71 10.46 -6.19
CA SER A 256 -2.45 9.50 -7.26
C SER A 256 -2.03 10.28 -8.52
N GLY A 257 -1.54 9.62 -9.58
CA GLY A 257 -0.77 10.26 -10.64
C GLY A 257 -1.39 11.53 -11.26
N GLY A 258 -2.70 11.55 -11.47
CA GLY A 258 -3.41 12.73 -12.00
C GLY A 258 -3.41 13.93 -11.04
N GLY A 259 -3.63 13.68 -9.76
CA GLY A 259 -3.58 14.73 -8.73
C GLY A 259 -2.15 15.13 -8.40
N PHE A 260 -1.20 14.19 -8.41
CA PHE A 260 0.22 14.49 -8.23
C PHE A 260 0.78 15.38 -9.35
N ALA A 261 0.32 15.21 -10.59
CA ALA A 261 0.62 16.14 -11.68
C ALA A 261 0.30 17.60 -11.34
N LEU A 262 -0.82 17.85 -10.66
CA LEU A 262 -1.21 19.19 -10.20
C LEU A 262 -0.35 19.71 -9.03
N MET A 263 0.30 18.82 -8.27
CA MET A 263 1.14 19.20 -7.13
C MET A 263 2.60 19.50 -7.50
N THR A 264 3.02 19.24 -8.75
CA THR A 264 4.45 19.29 -9.15
C THR A 264 5.12 20.65 -8.93
N GLU A 265 4.39 21.76 -9.08
CA GLU A 265 4.91 23.10 -8.77
C GLU A 265 5.17 23.28 -7.26
N ALA A 266 4.26 22.78 -6.41
CA ALA A 266 4.45 22.80 -4.97
C ALA A 266 5.61 21.91 -4.52
N VAL A 267 5.91 20.82 -5.25
CA VAL A 267 7.12 20.02 -5.01
C VAL A 267 8.40 20.84 -5.25
N SER A 268 8.46 21.63 -6.33
CA SER A 268 9.58 22.57 -6.55
C SER A 268 9.69 23.56 -5.39
N LEU A 269 8.57 24.16 -4.98
CA LEU A 269 8.53 25.11 -3.87
C LEU A 269 9.03 24.48 -2.56
N ALA A 270 8.64 23.24 -2.27
CA ALA A 270 9.09 22.51 -1.09
C ALA A 270 10.61 22.30 -1.09
N GLY A 271 11.18 21.96 -2.26
CA GLY A 271 12.61 21.80 -2.44
C GLY A 271 13.38 23.11 -2.27
N GLU A 272 12.93 24.17 -2.95
CA GLU A 272 13.55 25.49 -2.92
C GLU A 272 13.49 26.13 -1.53
N ALA A 273 12.30 26.14 -0.91
CA ALA A 273 12.10 26.74 0.41
C ALA A 273 12.52 25.84 1.57
N GLU A 274 13.08 24.66 1.30
CA GLU A 274 13.47 23.63 2.27
C GLU A 274 12.34 23.27 3.25
N ILE A 275 11.11 23.13 2.76
CA ILE A 275 9.93 22.82 3.58
C ILE A 275 9.74 21.30 3.66
N PRO A 276 9.75 20.70 4.86
CA PRO A 276 9.51 19.27 5.03
C PRO A 276 8.04 18.92 4.79
N VAL A 277 7.78 17.94 3.93
CA VAL A 277 6.43 17.42 3.65
C VAL A 277 6.55 16.00 3.07
N VAL A 278 5.60 15.13 3.42
CA VAL A 278 5.51 13.78 2.83
C VAL A 278 4.34 13.71 1.84
N PHE A 279 4.63 13.27 0.62
CA PHE A 279 3.64 12.99 -0.42
C PHE A 279 3.44 11.47 -0.54
N VAL A 280 2.22 11.00 -0.34
CA VAL A 280 1.84 9.63 -0.71
C VAL A 280 1.32 9.65 -2.13
N GLU A 281 2.11 9.10 -3.05
CA GLU A 281 1.69 8.89 -4.43
C GLU A 281 1.24 7.43 -4.57
N SER A 282 -0.08 7.23 -4.50
CA SER A 282 -0.68 5.91 -4.63
C SER A 282 -1.07 5.64 -6.07
N GLN A 283 -0.16 5.01 -6.78
CA GLN A 283 -0.24 4.80 -8.22
C GLN A 283 -1.46 3.97 -8.61
N ARG A 284 -2.06 4.32 -9.75
CA ARG A 284 -3.12 3.58 -10.42
C ARG A 284 -2.85 3.53 -11.91
N ALA A 285 -3.58 2.70 -12.65
CA ALA A 285 -3.41 2.59 -14.09
C ALA A 285 -3.72 3.93 -14.79
N GLY A 286 -2.69 4.63 -15.28
CA GLY A 286 -2.79 5.80 -16.16
C GLY A 286 -2.69 5.44 -17.66
N ALA A 287 -2.43 6.39 -18.57
CA ALA A 287 -2.26 7.84 -18.36
C ALA A 287 -3.61 8.57 -18.16
N SER A 288 -3.55 9.84 -17.76
CA SER A 288 -4.73 10.67 -17.45
C SER A 288 -5.62 9.96 -16.41
N THR A 289 -6.94 9.96 -16.57
CA THR A 289 -7.87 9.22 -15.69
C THR A 289 -7.57 7.73 -15.64
N GLY A 290 -7.19 7.15 -16.78
CA GLY A 290 -6.87 5.74 -16.96
C GLY A 290 -7.94 4.78 -16.42
N VAL A 291 -7.55 3.84 -15.57
CA VAL A 291 -8.43 2.84 -14.94
C VAL A 291 -8.37 3.00 -13.40
N PRO A 292 -9.16 3.92 -12.81
CA PRO A 292 -8.93 4.44 -11.46
C PRO A 292 -8.93 3.44 -10.31
N THR A 293 -9.64 2.31 -10.47
CA THR A 293 -9.83 1.30 -9.43
C THR A 293 -8.85 0.13 -9.54
N TYR A 294 -7.82 0.28 -10.37
CA TYR A 294 -6.87 -0.78 -10.70
C TYR A 294 -5.42 -0.34 -10.57
N THR A 295 -4.54 -1.31 -10.32
CA THR A 295 -3.13 -1.04 -10.03
C THR A 295 -2.30 -0.84 -11.30
N ALA A 296 -1.29 0.01 -11.18
CA ALA A 296 -0.13 0.07 -12.05
C ALA A 296 1.04 0.70 -11.26
N GLN A 297 2.26 0.51 -11.76
CA GLN A 297 3.49 1.09 -11.24
C GLN A 297 4.12 2.01 -12.29
N GLY A 298 3.28 2.87 -12.87
CA GLY A 298 3.60 3.69 -14.04
C GLY A 298 4.20 5.06 -13.75
N ASP A 299 4.32 5.47 -12.49
CA ASP A 299 4.67 6.84 -12.12
C ASP A 299 6.07 6.97 -11.50
N LEU A 300 6.87 5.89 -11.49
CA LEU A 300 8.21 5.86 -10.89
C LEU A 300 9.13 6.99 -11.41
N LEU A 301 9.34 7.05 -12.73
CA LEU A 301 10.15 8.09 -13.36
C LEU A 301 9.49 9.47 -13.24
N PHE A 302 8.15 9.52 -13.24
CA PHE A 302 7.43 10.77 -13.07
C PHE A 302 7.72 11.38 -11.69
N VAL A 303 7.62 10.61 -10.60
CA VAL A 303 7.93 11.06 -9.24
C VAL A 303 9.41 11.45 -9.10
N LEU A 304 10.33 10.69 -9.70
CA LEU A 304 11.77 11.00 -9.64
C LEU A 304 12.13 12.32 -10.33
N HIS A 305 11.45 12.65 -11.43
CA HIS A 305 11.68 13.86 -12.21
C HIS A 305 10.64 14.96 -11.94
N ALA A 306 9.79 14.81 -10.92
CA ALA A 306 8.80 15.81 -10.56
C ALA A 306 9.46 17.06 -9.94
N GLY A 307 8.91 18.22 -10.31
CA GLY A 307 9.42 19.55 -9.97
C GLY A 307 10.52 20.03 -10.92
N HIS A 308 10.52 21.32 -11.21
CA HIS A 308 11.57 22.00 -11.98
C HIS A 308 12.74 22.41 -11.07
N GLY A 309 13.96 22.34 -11.60
CA GLY A 309 15.20 22.64 -10.86
C GLY A 309 15.80 21.43 -10.15
N ASP A 310 16.98 21.63 -9.56
CA ASP A 310 17.75 20.59 -8.86
C ASP A 310 17.62 20.72 -7.35
N PHE A 311 16.92 19.78 -6.73
CA PHE A 311 16.70 19.76 -5.28
C PHE A 311 16.64 18.33 -4.74
N LEU A 312 16.81 18.21 -3.42
CA LEU A 312 16.77 16.93 -2.72
C LEU A 312 15.35 16.36 -2.70
N LYS A 313 15.23 15.06 -2.96
CA LYS A 313 14.02 14.27 -2.76
C LYS A 313 14.37 12.98 -2.04
N LEU A 314 13.48 12.50 -1.20
CA LEU A 314 13.53 11.15 -0.64
C LEU A 314 12.36 10.35 -1.21
N VAL A 315 12.60 9.26 -1.93
CA VAL A 315 11.52 8.40 -2.47
C VAL A 315 11.68 6.99 -1.91
N LEU A 316 10.65 6.52 -1.21
CA LEU A 316 10.58 5.18 -0.61
C LEU A 316 9.42 4.39 -1.23
N ALA A 317 9.63 3.11 -1.51
CA ALA A 317 8.65 2.26 -2.19
C ALA A 317 8.35 0.96 -1.40
N PRO A 318 7.38 0.99 -0.47
CA PRO A 318 7.02 -0.20 0.31
C PRO A 318 6.37 -1.29 -0.56
N GLY A 319 6.60 -2.57 -0.21
CA GLY A 319 5.99 -3.70 -0.92
C GLY A 319 4.93 -4.48 -0.12
N ASP A 320 4.78 -4.21 1.17
CA ASP A 320 3.75 -4.79 2.05
C ASP A 320 3.36 -3.82 3.17
N ALA A 321 2.38 -4.20 4.00
CA ALA A 321 1.88 -3.35 5.07
C ALA A 321 2.95 -3.01 6.13
N GLU A 322 3.83 -3.93 6.50
CA GLU A 322 4.90 -3.63 7.46
C GLU A 322 5.93 -2.66 6.89
N GLU A 323 6.34 -2.83 5.63
CA GLU A 323 7.19 -1.85 4.96
C GLU A 323 6.49 -0.50 4.83
N ALA A 324 5.19 -0.49 4.55
CA ALA A 324 4.42 0.73 4.45
C ALA A 324 4.38 1.49 5.79
N PHE A 325 4.23 0.79 6.90
CA PHE A 325 4.30 1.37 8.24
C PHE A 325 5.70 1.96 8.52
N HIS A 326 6.75 1.14 8.39
CA HIS A 326 8.11 1.56 8.74
C HIS A 326 8.65 2.67 7.82
N LEU A 327 8.45 2.55 6.50
CA LEU A 327 8.94 3.54 5.55
C LEU A 327 8.15 4.85 5.62
N SER A 328 6.87 4.83 6.02
CA SER A 328 6.12 6.07 6.27
C SER A 328 6.64 6.81 7.50
N SER A 329 6.96 6.10 8.58
CA SER A 329 7.63 6.68 9.75
C SER A 329 9.00 7.25 9.37
N LEU A 330 9.80 6.48 8.63
CA LEU A 330 11.11 6.92 8.15
C LEU A 330 11.03 8.15 7.23
N ALA A 331 10.04 8.22 6.34
CA ALA A 331 9.82 9.38 5.49
C ALA A 331 9.53 10.64 6.29
N MET A 332 8.64 10.58 7.29
CA MET A 332 8.37 11.72 8.17
C MET A 332 9.64 12.17 8.89
N LYS A 333 10.37 11.23 9.49
CA LYS A 333 11.63 11.48 10.20
C LYS A 333 12.68 12.15 9.32
N LEU A 334 12.95 11.59 8.15
CA LEU A 334 13.99 12.10 7.25
C LEU A 334 13.57 13.37 6.52
N ALA A 335 12.29 13.54 6.17
CA ALA A 335 11.77 14.77 5.60
C ALA A 335 12.02 15.95 6.55
N TRP A 336 11.71 15.78 7.83
CA TRP A 336 11.90 16.81 8.86
C TRP A 336 13.37 17.05 9.22
N LYS A 337 14.16 15.98 9.37
CA LYS A 337 15.60 16.09 9.67
C LYS A 337 16.37 16.80 8.54
N TYR A 338 16.07 16.46 7.28
CA TYR A 338 16.73 17.02 6.11
C TYR A 338 15.93 18.13 5.43
N GLN A 339 14.83 18.60 6.01
CA GLN A 339 14.04 19.74 5.53
C GLN A 339 13.80 19.68 4.01
N THR A 340 13.17 18.60 3.56
CA THR A 340 13.06 18.24 2.14
C THR A 340 11.74 17.52 1.88
N PRO A 341 11.19 17.57 0.65
CA PRO A 341 10.06 16.72 0.29
C PRO A 341 10.48 15.24 0.28
N ALA A 342 9.61 14.39 0.85
CA ALA A 342 9.72 12.94 0.78
C ALA A 342 8.46 12.31 0.17
N PHE A 343 8.60 11.10 -0.36
CA PHE A 343 7.57 10.41 -1.11
C PHE A 343 7.43 8.97 -0.64
N ILE A 344 6.20 8.56 -0.37
CA ILE A 344 5.81 7.15 -0.27
C ILE A 344 5.18 6.77 -1.60
N LEU A 345 5.95 6.06 -2.41
CA LEU A 345 5.51 5.57 -3.71
C LEU A 345 4.90 4.18 -3.55
N THR A 346 3.57 4.15 -3.48
CA THR A 346 2.77 2.93 -3.35
C THR A 346 1.93 2.73 -4.61
N ASP A 347 1.08 1.72 -4.64
CA ASP A 347 0.13 1.50 -5.72
C ASP A 347 -1.18 0.91 -5.19
N LYS A 348 -2.23 0.94 -6.01
CA LYS A 348 -3.56 0.44 -5.63
C LYS A 348 -3.54 -0.95 -5.01
N HIS A 349 -2.64 -1.83 -5.45
CA HIS A 349 -2.58 -3.19 -4.95
C HIS A 349 -2.21 -3.19 -3.48
N LEU A 350 -1.11 -2.52 -3.12
CA LEU A 350 -0.73 -2.38 -1.71
C LEU A 350 -1.75 -1.55 -0.92
N SER A 351 -2.15 -0.39 -1.44
CA SER A 351 -3.03 0.55 -0.73
C SER A 351 -4.34 -0.05 -0.25
N GLU A 352 -5.00 -0.87 -1.07
CA GLU A 352 -6.31 -1.43 -0.74
C GLU A 352 -6.31 -2.91 -0.33
N SER A 353 -5.22 -3.65 -0.57
CA SER A 353 -5.13 -5.03 -0.05
C SER A 353 -5.05 -5.03 1.47
N THR A 354 -5.61 -6.07 2.10
CA THR A 354 -5.54 -6.28 3.55
C THR A 354 -4.54 -7.38 3.87
N PHE A 355 -3.74 -7.15 4.92
CA PHE A 355 -2.66 -8.01 5.36
C PHE A 355 -2.86 -8.40 6.82
N SER A 356 -2.44 -9.61 7.20
CA SER A 356 -2.09 -9.87 8.58
C SER A 356 -0.85 -9.07 8.96
N PHE A 357 -1.05 -8.09 9.83
CA PHE A 357 -0.01 -7.17 10.28
C PHE A 357 0.64 -7.68 11.56
N ASP A 358 1.97 -7.69 11.59
CA ASP A 358 2.71 -8.00 12.81
C ASP A 358 2.84 -6.76 13.71
N SER A 359 2.14 -6.77 14.85
CA SER A 359 2.18 -5.67 15.82
C SER A 359 3.50 -5.60 16.60
N GLY A 360 4.40 -6.58 16.47
CA GLY A 360 5.75 -6.52 17.04
C GLY A 360 6.73 -5.65 16.23
N THR A 361 6.23 -4.90 15.24
CA THR A 361 7.01 -3.94 14.46
C THR A 361 7.44 -2.79 15.38
N GLY A 362 8.77 -2.61 15.52
CA GLY A 362 9.34 -1.73 16.55
C GLY A 362 8.84 -0.29 16.50
N GLU A 363 8.65 0.29 17.69
CA GLU A 363 8.39 1.70 17.89
C GLU A 363 9.70 2.48 17.69
N GLU A 364 9.78 3.31 16.66
CA GLU A 364 10.82 4.34 16.57
C GLU A 364 10.20 5.68 16.91
N ASP A 365 10.77 6.39 17.88
CA ASP A 365 10.33 7.73 18.23
C ASP A 365 10.52 8.70 17.07
N PRO A 366 9.61 9.69 16.91
CA PRO A 366 9.80 10.79 15.99
C PRO A 366 11.13 11.51 16.27
N VAL A 367 11.83 11.94 15.22
CA VAL A 367 13.01 12.80 15.38
C VAL A 367 12.55 14.25 15.50
N GLU A 368 13.06 14.94 16.51
CA GLU A 368 12.90 16.39 16.61
C GLU A 368 13.77 17.10 15.56
N PRO A 369 13.21 18.05 14.80
CA PRO A 369 13.99 18.81 13.85
C PRO A 369 15.04 19.68 14.56
N LEU A 370 16.09 20.05 13.84
CA LEU A 370 17.05 21.03 14.34
C LEU A 370 16.35 22.38 14.54
N LEU A 371 16.19 22.81 15.78
CA LEU A 371 15.59 24.11 16.13
C LEU A 371 16.66 25.17 16.40
N TRP A 372 16.33 26.42 16.09
CA TRP A 372 17.18 27.56 16.43
C TRP A 372 17.26 27.73 17.96
N ASP A 373 18.47 27.96 18.47
CA ASP A 373 18.78 28.04 19.90
C ASP A 373 18.39 29.38 20.55
N GLY A 374 17.79 30.29 19.78
CA GLY A 374 17.38 31.62 20.23
C GLY A 374 18.51 32.65 20.31
N LYS A 375 19.74 32.30 19.89
CA LYS A 375 20.89 33.21 19.98
C LYS A 375 21.13 33.95 18.67
N GLY A 376 21.39 35.26 18.79
CA GLY A 376 21.72 36.12 17.67
C GLY A 376 20.51 36.47 16.79
N LYS A 377 20.78 36.82 15.53
CA LYS A 377 19.73 37.09 14.54
C LYS A 377 19.40 35.80 13.81
N TYR A 378 18.14 35.37 13.85
CA TYR A 378 17.68 34.19 13.12
C TYR A 378 17.91 34.32 11.61
N ARG A 379 18.34 33.23 10.99
CA ARG A 379 18.61 33.09 9.55
C ARG A 379 18.02 31.76 9.07
N ARG A 380 16.86 31.80 8.40
CA ARG A 380 16.14 30.59 7.96
C ARG A 380 17.01 29.66 7.10
N TYR A 381 17.92 30.23 6.31
CA TYR A 381 18.80 29.53 5.40
C TYR A 381 20.27 29.70 5.83
N GLU A 382 20.52 29.72 7.15
CA GLU A 382 21.87 29.73 7.69
C GLU A 382 22.68 28.58 7.10
N ASP A 383 23.86 28.91 6.57
CA ASP A 383 24.73 27.89 6.01
C ASP A 383 25.57 27.22 7.10
N LYS A 384 25.21 25.97 7.42
CA LYS A 384 25.94 25.09 8.34
C LYS A 384 26.80 24.10 7.56
N GLU A 385 27.73 23.44 8.25
CA GLU A 385 28.63 22.47 7.64
C GLU A 385 27.90 21.30 6.97
N ASP A 386 26.83 20.80 7.59
CA ASP A 386 25.95 19.76 7.04
C ASP A 386 24.87 20.30 6.06
N GLY A 387 24.80 21.61 5.91
CA GLY A 387 23.81 22.33 5.10
C GLY A 387 22.41 22.44 5.73
N ILE A 388 22.18 21.91 6.94
CA ILE A 388 20.88 21.91 7.62
C ILE A 388 20.76 23.18 8.46
N SER A 389 19.86 24.08 8.06
CA SER A 389 19.63 25.33 8.79
C SER A 389 18.70 25.11 9.98
N PRO A 390 18.97 25.64 11.18
CA PRO A 390 18.03 25.54 12.30
C PRO A 390 16.66 26.17 11.97
N LEU A 391 15.58 25.48 12.31
CA LEU A 391 14.20 25.95 12.12
C LEU A 391 13.74 26.85 13.27
N ALA A 392 12.93 27.83 12.93
CA ALA A 392 12.04 28.54 13.83
C ALA A 392 10.68 28.69 13.12
N PHE A 393 9.61 28.79 13.89
CA PHE A 393 8.25 28.86 13.37
C PHE A 393 7.61 30.23 13.67
N PRO A 394 6.65 30.68 12.84
CA PRO A 394 5.83 31.85 13.13
C PRO A 394 5.23 31.81 14.53
N GLY A 395 5.14 32.98 15.18
CA GLY A 395 4.73 33.12 16.58
C GLY A 395 5.90 33.25 17.56
N ASN A 396 7.13 32.93 17.14
CA ASN A 396 8.33 33.26 17.90
C ASN A 396 8.67 34.76 17.74
N SER A 397 8.53 35.55 18.80
CA SER A 397 8.76 37.01 18.79
C SER A 397 10.21 37.41 18.50
N ASN A 398 11.17 36.49 18.63
CA ASN A 398 12.60 36.73 18.40
C ASN A 398 13.08 36.26 17.02
N ALA A 399 12.20 35.68 16.19
CA ALA A 399 12.55 35.16 14.88
C ALA A 399 11.64 35.74 13.79
N VAL A 400 12.25 36.31 12.74
CA VAL A 400 11.53 36.61 11.49
C VAL A 400 11.74 35.44 10.54
N VAL A 401 10.72 34.59 10.40
CA VAL A 401 10.75 33.44 9.51
C VAL A 401 10.31 33.89 8.12
N LYS A 402 11.26 33.99 7.19
CA LYS A 402 10.98 34.34 5.80
C LYS A 402 11.34 33.16 4.89
N VAL A 403 10.36 32.71 4.12
CA VAL A 403 10.54 31.70 3.06
C VAL A 403 10.30 32.35 1.70
N SER A 404 11.01 31.89 0.68
CA SER A 404 10.97 32.43 -0.68
C SER A 404 10.88 31.30 -1.69
N SER A 405 10.12 31.53 -2.77
CA SER A 405 10.11 30.67 -3.95
C SER A 405 11.19 31.05 -4.97
N ASN A 406 11.79 32.24 -4.83
CA ASN A 406 12.99 32.64 -5.57
C ASN A 406 14.22 32.21 -4.79
N GLU A 407 15.34 32.08 -5.51
CA GLU A 407 16.65 31.95 -4.88
C GLU A 407 16.90 33.10 -3.90
N HIS A 408 17.57 32.80 -2.80
CA HIS A 408 17.54 33.66 -1.63
C HIS A 408 18.84 33.62 -0.83
N ASN A 409 19.15 34.71 -0.14
CA ASN A 409 20.26 34.72 0.81
C ASN A 409 19.90 34.01 2.13
N HIS A 410 20.86 33.93 3.06
CA HIS A 410 20.70 33.22 4.35
C HIS A 410 19.51 33.68 5.23
N ILE A 411 18.99 34.89 5.03
CA ILE A 411 17.84 35.43 5.77
C ILE A 411 16.52 35.37 4.97
N GLY A 412 16.52 34.79 3.77
CA GLY A 412 15.33 34.57 2.95
C GLY A 412 14.92 35.74 2.05
N PHE A 413 15.81 36.70 1.78
CA PHE A 413 15.56 37.72 0.75
C PHE A 413 16.05 37.23 -0.60
N THR A 414 15.25 37.50 -1.64
CA THR A 414 15.58 37.18 -3.03
C THR A 414 16.97 37.68 -3.41
N THR A 415 17.68 36.89 -4.20
CA THR A 415 19.00 37.24 -4.72
C THR A 415 19.16 36.75 -6.16
N GLU A 416 19.88 37.54 -6.95
CA GLU A 416 20.37 37.18 -8.29
C GLU A 416 21.91 37.20 -8.33
N ASP A 417 22.55 37.37 -7.16
CA ASP A 417 24.00 37.39 -7.03
C ASP A 417 24.56 35.98 -7.29
N PRO A 418 25.47 35.80 -8.27
CA PRO A 418 25.90 34.48 -8.70
C PRO A 418 26.61 33.68 -7.59
N ASP A 419 27.38 34.35 -6.73
CA ASP A 419 28.11 33.69 -5.63
C ASP A 419 27.14 33.21 -4.55
N MET A 420 26.12 34.01 -4.22
CA MET A 420 25.07 33.62 -3.28
C MET A 420 24.23 32.46 -3.82
N VAL A 421 23.81 32.54 -5.08
CA VAL A 421 23.05 31.47 -5.77
C VAL A 421 23.84 30.16 -5.72
N GLU A 422 25.13 30.17 -6.10
CA GLU A 422 25.96 28.98 -6.07
C GLU A 422 26.14 28.44 -4.64
N SER A 423 26.34 29.32 -3.66
CA SER A 423 26.52 28.96 -2.25
C SER A 423 25.30 28.21 -1.68
N ILE A 424 24.11 28.72 -1.92
CA ILE A 424 22.86 28.12 -1.41
C ILE A 424 22.57 26.79 -2.12
N GLN A 425 22.87 26.70 -3.42
CA GLN A 425 22.77 25.41 -4.11
C GLN A 425 23.76 24.38 -3.56
N LYS A 426 25.02 24.77 -3.30
CA LYS A 426 26.01 23.90 -2.64
C LYS A 426 25.55 23.45 -1.25
N LYS A 427 24.89 24.32 -0.48
CA LYS A 427 24.26 23.98 0.81
C LYS A 427 23.19 22.89 0.65
N ARG A 428 22.26 23.03 -0.30
CA ARG A 428 21.25 21.98 -0.59
C ARG A 428 21.89 20.65 -1.00
N LEU A 429 23.01 20.69 -1.75
CA LEU A 429 23.78 19.49 -2.10
C LEU A 429 24.47 18.83 -0.89
N ARG A 430 24.93 19.59 0.11
CA ARG A 430 25.46 19.01 1.36
C ARG A 430 24.39 18.27 2.16
N LYS A 431 23.15 18.78 2.19
CA LYS A 431 22.00 18.06 2.77
C LYS A 431 21.77 16.71 2.07
N ARG A 432 21.86 16.67 0.73
CA ARG A 432 21.76 15.42 -0.04
C ARG A 432 22.82 14.41 0.39
N LYS A 433 24.07 14.85 0.53
CA LYS A 433 25.18 14.00 1.00
C LYS A 433 24.87 13.44 2.39
N GLY A 434 24.44 14.29 3.32
CA GLY A 434 24.06 13.88 4.67
C GLY A 434 22.91 12.88 4.69
N LEU A 435 21.89 13.04 3.82
CA LEU A 435 20.79 12.09 3.70
C LEU A 435 21.29 10.71 3.21
N VAL A 436 22.15 10.68 2.20
CA VAL A 436 22.74 9.43 1.69
C VAL A 436 23.52 8.70 2.78
N GLU A 437 24.33 9.42 3.57
CA GLU A 437 25.08 8.84 4.69
C GLU A 437 24.18 8.31 5.79
N GLU A 438 23.08 9.02 6.11
CA GLU A 438 22.10 8.58 7.10
C GLU A 438 21.34 7.33 6.66
N LEU A 439 20.99 7.23 5.36
CA LEU A 439 20.33 6.06 4.80
C LEU A 439 21.15 4.77 4.92
N LEU A 440 22.48 4.86 5.08
CA LEU A 440 23.35 3.70 5.36
C LEU A 440 23.00 2.98 6.67
N LYS A 441 22.30 3.65 7.59
CA LYS A 441 21.85 3.09 8.87
C LYS A 441 20.58 2.25 8.73
N TYR A 442 19.90 2.36 7.59
CA TYR A 442 18.62 1.70 7.34
C TYR A 442 18.76 0.65 6.24
N GLU A 443 17.85 -0.30 6.22
CA GLU A 443 17.80 -1.30 5.16
C GLU A 443 17.27 -0.67 3.86
N GLN A 444 18.11 -0.58 2.84
CA GLN A 444 17.77 0.07 1.56
C GLN A 444 17.40 -0.93 0.45
N VAL A 445 17.89 -2.16 0.58
CA VAL A 445 17.68 -3.26 -0.38
C VAL A 445 17.47 -4.53 0.42
N LYS A 446 16.40 -5.26 0.13
CA LYS A 446 16.11 -6.58 0.72
C LYS A 446 16.39 -7.70 -0.26
N VAL A 447 16.80 -8.85 0.28
CA VAL A 447 17.10 -10.07 -0.48
C VAL A 447 16.31 -11.25 0.10
N TYR A 448 15.58 -11.94 -0.76
CA TYR A 448 14.69 -13.07 -0.44
C TYR A 448 15.02 -14.30 -1.30
N GLY A 449 14.36 -15.42 -1.01
CA GLY A 449 14.54 -16.68 -1.73
C GLY A 449 15.93 -17.29 -1.53
N ASN A 450 16.40 -18.03 -2.53
CA ASN A 450 17.72 -18.65 -2.50
C ASN A 450 18.81 -17.61 -2.78
N LYS A 451 19.49 -17.16 -1.71
CA LYS A 451 20.55 -16.13 -1.77
C LYS A 451 21.79 -16.54 -2.57
N ASP A 452 21.98 -17.84 -2.81
CA ASP A 452 23.11 -18.38 -3.57
C ASP A 452 22.76 -18.61 -5.06
N SER A 453 21.49 -18.48 -5.44
CA SER A 453 21.09 -18.61 -6.83
C SER A 453 21.70 -17.52 -7.70
N LYS A 454 22.16 -17.93 -8.89
CA LYS A 454 22.72 -17.02 -9.90
C LYS A 454 21.65 -16.39 -10.78
N THR A 455 20.42 -16.89 -10.71
CA THR A 455 19.25 -16.23 -11.29
C THR A 455 18.62 -15.35 -10.22
N VAL A 456 18.39 -14.08 -10.57
CA VAL A 456 17.80 -13.09 -9.68
C VAL A 456 16.54 -12.48 -10.31
N ALA A 457 15.42 -12.54 -9.60
CA ALA A 457 14.27 -11.68 -9.88
C ALA A 457 14.45 -10.35 -9.15
N ILE A 458 14.35 -9.23 -9.85
CA ILE A 458 14.35 -7.89 -9.26
C ILE A 458 12.99 -7.23 -9.49
N CYS A 459 12.39 -6.70 -8.43
CA CYS A 459 11.14 -5.95 -8.51
C CYS A 459 11.06 -4.92 -7.40
N TRP A 460 10.03 -4.07 -7.41
CA TRP A 460 9.82 -3.02 -6.41
C TRP A 460 8.32 -2.85 -6.10
N GLY A 461 8.02 -2.13 -5.02
CA GLY A 461 6.64 -1.88 -4.59
C GLY A 461 5.84 -3.18 -4.35
N SER A 462 4.52 -3.13 -4.57
CA SER A 462 3.60 -4.25 -4.29
C SER A 462 3.91 -5.56 -5.05
N THR A 463 4.62 -5.47 -6.18
CA THR A 463 5.08 -6.62 -6.97
C THR A 463 5.93 -7.59 -6.13
N LYS A 464 6.55 -7.10 -5.05
CA LYS A 464 7.29 -7.89 -4.06
C LYS A 464 6.56 -9.17 -3.66
N GLY A 465 5.27 -9.09 -3.30
CA GLY A 465 4.55 -10.24 -2.75
C GLY A 465 4.55 -11.43 -3.69
N ALA A 466 4.25 -11.19 -4.98
CA ALA A 466 4.22 -12.22 -6.00
C ALA A 466 5.63 -12.71 -6.35
N CYS A 467 6.61 -11.81 -6.47
CA CYS A 467 8.00 -12.17 -6.77
C CYS A 467 8.64 -12.99 -5.65
N MET A 468 8.33 -12.70 -4.38
CA MET A 468 8.87 -13.42 -3.23
C MET A 468 8.37 -14.87 -3.21
N GLU A 469 7.06 -15.09 -3.35
CA GLU A 469 6.51 -16.46 -3.43
C GLU A 469 7.00 -17.19 -4.70
N ALA A 470 7.08 -16.52 -5.84
CA ALA A 470 7.60 -17.12 -7.06
C ALA A 470 9.09 -17.51 -6.93
N ALA A 471 9.89 -16.69 -6.24
CA ALA A 471 11.30 -16.98 -6.00
C ALA A 471 11.50 -18.17 -5.05
N GLU A 472 10.65 -18.31 -4.04
CA GLU A 472 10.61 -19.49 -3.18
C GLU A 472 10.22 -20.76 -3.96
N GLU A 473 9.19 -20.68 -4.81
CA GLU A 473 8.73 -21.83 -5.62
C GLU A 473 9.74 -22.26 -6.70
N LEU A 474 10.56 -21.34 -7.21
CA LEU A 474 11.56 -21.58 -8.25
C LEU A 474 12.99 -21.76 -7.72
N ASP A 475 13.19 -21.67 -6.40
CA ASP A 475 14.50 -21.69 -5.75
C ASP A 475 15.51 -20.67 -6.36
N ILE A 476 15.03 -19.45 -6.62
CA ILE A 476 15.85 -18.34 -7.13
C ILE A 476 16.00 -17.21 -6.12
N LYS A 477 16.95 -16.30 -6.38
CA LYS A 477 17.14 -15.10 -5.56
C LYS A 477 16.09 -14.07 -5.95
N MET A 478 15.60 -13.31 -4.98
CA MET A 478 14.81 -12.11 -5.24
C MET A 478 15.41 -10.89 -4.54
N VAL A 479 15.48 -9.76 -5.24
CA VAL A 479 16.04 -8.50 -4.75
C VAL A 479 15.01 -7.38 -4.88
N GLN A 480 14.86 -6.58 -3.83
CA GLN A 480 13.92 -5.47 -3.77
C GLN A 480 14.62 -4.19 -3.28
N PRO A 481 14.72 -3.12 -4.07
CA PRO A 481 15.06 -1.80 -3.55
C PRO A 481 13.85 -1.21 -2.79
N LEU A 482 14.10 -0.70 -1.58
CA LEU A 482 13.13 0.04 -0.75
C LEU A 482 13.29 1.54 -0.91
N VAL A 483 14.53 2.00 -1.07
CA VAL A 483 14.87 3.38 -1.40
C VAL A 483 15.01 3.50 -2.91
N ILE A 484 14.29 4.44 -3.52
CA ILE A 484 14.36 4.75 -4.95
C ILE A 484 15.19 6.01 -5.18
N GLU A 485 15.08 7.02 -4.30
CA GLU A 485 15.88 8.23 -4.39
C GLU A 485 16.27 8.69 -2.98
N PRO A 486 17.56 8.92 -2.68
CA PRO A 486 18.74 8.59 -3.49
C PRO A 486 18.89 7.08 -3.76
N PHE A 487 19.10 6.69 -5.02
CA PHE A 487 19.12 5.26 -5.40
C PHE A 487 20.31 4.49 -4.77
N PRO A 488 20.09 3.29 -4.15
CA PRO A 488 21.08 2.60 -3.32
C PRO A 488 22.04 1.72 -4.13
N VAL A 489 22.80 2.32 -5.06
CA VAL A 489 23.63 1.63 -6.07
C VAL A 489 24.57 0.57 -5.46
N GLU A 490 25.33 0.93 -4.43
CA GLU A 490 26.34 0.04 -3.85
C GLU A 490 25.70 -1.17 -3.13
N HIS A 491 24.61 -0.94 -2.41
CA HIS A 491 23.84 -2.02 -1.78
C HIS A 491 23.22 -2.94 -2.82
N LEU A 492 22.72 -2.36 -3.92
CA LEU A 492 22.11 -3.13 -4.98
C LEU A 492 23.14 -3.96 -5.76
N LYS A 493 24.29 -3.40 -6.11
CA LYS A 493 25.40 -4.14 -6.74
C LYS A 493 25.88 -5.28 -5.85
N LYS A 494 25.95 -5.06 -4.54
CA LYS A 494 26.29 -6.12 -3.57
C LYS A 494 25.23 -7.22 -3.57
N ALA A 495 23.94 -6.88 -3.54
CA ALA A 495 22.83 -7.84 -3.56
C ALA A 495 22.77 -8.66 -4.87
N LEU A 496 23.11 -8.02 -5.99
CA LEU A 496 23.18 -8.64 -7.32
C LEU A 496 24.53 -9.29 -7.62
N SER A 497 25.47 -9.32 -6.67
CA SER A 497 26.76 -9.96 -6.88
C SER A 497 26.58 -11.43 -7.24
N LYS A 498 27.37 -11.91 -8.21
CA LYS A 498 27.32 -13.26 -8.78
C LYS A 498 26.03 -13.62 -9.54
N ALA A 499 25.14 -12.65 -9.79
CA ALA A 499 24.03 -12.87 -10.70
C ALA A 499 24.59 -13.13 -12.12
N GLU A 500 24.19 -14.25 -12.72
CA GLU A 500 24.41 -14.56 -14.14
C GLU A 500 23.19 -14.21 -14.98
N LYS A 501 22.00 -14.15 -14.36
CA LYS A 501 20.75 -13.76 -15.01
C LYS A 501 19.91 -12.88 -14.08
N ILE A 502 19.48 -11.73 -14.57
CA ILE A 502 18.61 -10.78 -13.87
C ILE A 502 17.30 -10.65 -14.65
N VAL A 503 16.19 -10.98 -14.00
CA VAL A 503 14.83 -10.85 -14.52
C VAL A 503 14.16 -9.68 -13.80
N ASN A 504 13.92 -8.60 -14.53
CA ASN A 504 13.22 -7.43 -14.00
C ASN A 504 11.70 -7.63 -14.13
N VAL A 505 10.97 -7.44 -13.03
CA VAL A 505 9.52 -7.66 -12.96
C VAL A 505 8.82 -6.38 -12.52
N GLU A 506 7.95 -5.85 -13.37
CA GLU A 506 7.27 -4.58 -13.12
C GLU A 506 5.82 -4.57 -13.62
N VAL A 507 4.95 -3.81 -12.93
CA VAL A 507 3.57 -3.56 -13.38
C VAL A 507 3.50 -2.24 -14.16
N ASN A 508 4.31 -2.09 -15.20
CA ASN A 508 4.23 -1.00 -16.16
C ASN A 508 4.72 -1.42 -17.55
N ALA A 509 4.37 -0.66 -18.58
CA ALA A 509 4.63 -1.03 -19.97
C ALA A 509 6.08 -0.76 -20.45
N THR A 510 6.89 -0.02 -19.69
CA THR A 510 8.17 0.49 -20.22
C THR A 510 9.40 0.10 -19.41
N GLY A 511 9.25 -0.71 -18.36
CA GLY A 511 10.34 -1.16 -17.51
C GLY A 511 11.06 0.01 -16.83
N GLN A 512 10.33 0.80 -16.04
CA GLN A 512 10.86 2.03 -15.45
C GLN A 512 12.01 1.79 -14.46
N LEU A 513 11.92 0.76 -13.61
CA LEU A 513 13.04 0.34 -12.77
C LEU A 513 14.21 -0.12 -13.64
N GLY A 514 13.95 -0.91 -14.70
CA GLY A 514 14.96 -1.33 -15.67
C GLY A 514 15.77 -0.16 -16.26
N LYS A 515 15.11 0.98 -16.54
CA LYS A 515 15.77 2.21 -17.01
C LYS A 515 16.67 2.84 -15.94
N ILE A 516 16.21 2.88 -14.68
CA ILE A 516 17.02 3.37 -13.56
C ILE A 516 18.25 2.47 -13.35
N LEU A 517 18.07 1.15 -13.34
CA LEU A 517 19.17 0.19 -13.23
C LEU A 517 20.24 0.44 -14.31
N SER A 518 19.79 0.66 -15.54
CA SER A 518 20.67 0.88 -16.69
C SER A 518 21.52 2.14 -16.56
N SER A 519 21.03 3.21 -15.92
CA SER A 519 21.83 4.43 -15.69
C SER A 519 23.04 4.17 -14.76
N TYR A 520 22.97 3.11 -13.95
CA TYR A 520 24.04 2.65 -13.06
C TYR A 520 24.81 1.43 -13.59
N ARG A 521 24.66 1.12 -14.89
CA ARG A 521 25.29 -0.03 -15.57
C ARG A 521 24.88 -1.39 -14.99
N ILE A 522 23.66 -1.48 -14.49
CA ILE A 522 23.01 -2.74 -14.09
C ILE A 522 21.96 -3.04 -15.16
N HIS A 523 22.12 -4.14 -15.90
CA HIS A 523 21.19 -4.51 -16.97
C HIS A 523 20.42 -5.76 -16.59
N ALA A 524 19.11 -5.74 -16.84
CA ALA A 524 18.30 -6.94 -16.77
C ALA A 524 18.40 -7.70 -18.10
N ASP A 525 18.56 -9.02 -18.03
CA ASP A 525 18.60 -9.90 -19.20
C ASP A 525 17.20 -10.09 -19.79
N HIS A 526 16.18 -10.09 -18.93
CA HIS A 526 14.78 -10.21 -19.32
C HIS A 526 13.91 -9.22 -18.54
N ASN A 527 12.87 -8.74 -19.20
CA ASN A 527 11.81 -7.94 -18.56
C ASN A 527 10.50 -8.73 -18.61
N ILE A 528 9.90 -8.98 -17.46
CA ILE A 528 8.53 -9.49 -17.32
C ILE A 528 7.67 -8.30 -16.91
N LEU A 529 6.96 -7.74 -17.89
CA LEU A 529 6.19 -6.52 -17.74
C LEU A 529 4.70 -6.82 -17.82
N ARG A 530 3.93 -6.25 -16.89
CA ARG A 530 2.46 -6.33 -16.91
C ARG A 530 1.84 -4.94 -16.91
N PHE A 531 0.84 -4.73 -17.76
CA PHE A 531 0.22 -3.42 -17.97
C PHE A 531 -1.25 -3.53 -18.36
N ASP A 532 -1.91 -4.61 -17.96
CA ASP A 532 -3.35 -4.87 -18.15
C ASP A 532 -4.21 -4.35 -16.98
N ALA A 533 -3.66 -3.44 -16.17
CA ALA A 533 -4.27 -2.93 -14.94
C ALA A 533 -4.62 -4.04 -13.93
N ARG A 534 -3.81 -5.10 -13.86
CA ARG A 534 -3.88 -6.13 -12.81
C ARG A 534 -2.50 -6.39 -12.22
N PRO A 535 -2.41 -6.74 -10.93
CA PRO A 535 -1.13 -7.18 -10.37
C PRO A 535 -0.79 -8.58 -10.92
N PHE A 536 0.45 -9.01 -10.72
CA PHE A 536 0.81 -10.40 -10.93
C PHE A 536 0.12 -11.31 -9.91
N THR A 537 -0.39 -12.45 -10.38
CA THR A 537 -0.68 -13.58 -9.49
C THR A 537 0.57 -14.43 -9.37
N VAL A 538 0.77 -15.08 -8.22
CA VAL A 538 1.94 -15.95 -7.98
C VAL A 538 2.06 -17.00 -9.10
N ASP A 539 0.97 -17.72 -9.39
CA ASP A 539 0.97 -18.79 -10.40
C ASP A 539 1.37 -18.27 -11.79
N SER A 540 0.84 -17.09 -12.19
CA SER A 540 1.14 -16.51 -13.50
C SER A 540 2.59 -16.06 -13.62
N LEU A 541 3.17 -15.55 -12.54
CA LEU A 541 4.54 -15.06 -12.52
C LEU A 541 5.54 -16.22 -12.51
N VAL A 542 5.25 -17.29 -11.76
CA VAL A 542 6.07 -18.51 -11.78
C VAL A 542 6.21 -19.07 -13.20
N GLN A 543 5.10 -19.12 -13.96
CA GLN A 543 5.15 -19.60 -15.35
C GLN A 543 5.96 -18.66 -16.25
N GLN A 544 5.73 -17.35 -16.17
CA GLN A 544 6.48 -16.37 -16.97
C GLN A 544 7.98 -16.35 -16.64
N ILE A 545 8.35 -16.54 -15.37
CA ILE A 545 9.76 -16.68 -15.01
C ILE A 545 10.32 -17.99 -15.62
N LYS A 546 9.62 -19.13 -15.49
CA LYS A 546 10.07 -20.40 -16.11
C LYS A 546 10.31 -20.28 -17.60
N GLU A 547 9.49 -19.53 -18.33
CA GLU A 547 9.67 -19.30 -19.78
C GLU A 547 10.97 -18.56 -20.13
N VAL A 548 11.55 -17.80 -19.20
CA VAL A 548 12.84 -17.09 -19.38
C VAL A 548 14.01 -17.78 -18.65
N LEU A 549 13.73 -18.83 -17.88
CA LEU A 549 14.74 -19.73 -17.31
C LEU A 549 15.06 -20.85 -18.33
N PRO A 550 16.33 -21.26 -18.44
CA PRO A 550 16.75 -22.30 -19.38
C PRO A 550 16.25 -23.71 -19.02
#